data_AF-A0A9X0HWZ3-F1
#
_entry.id   AF-A0A9X0HWZ3-F1
#
_cell.length_a   1.000
_cell.length_b   1.000
_cell.length_c   1.000
_cell.angle_alpha   90.00
_cell.angle_beta   90.00
_cell.angle_gamma   90.00
#
_symmetry.space_group_name_H-M   'P 1'
#
loop_
_entity.id
_entity.type
_entity.pdbx_description
1 polymer ?
#
loop_
_entity_poly.entity_id
_entity_poly.type
_entity_poly.pdbx_seq_one_letter_code
_entity_poly.pdbx_strand_id
1 'polypeptide(L)'
;MSGFVRFIEDDWSWSSSMTRLLFDFLVDQLPEGHARSYIEELRDNNVMMLDLRDPSQDLIVAAIVDDFPRYLEGMDSNLRMSLQPGFTELLKLANSQHRHNQATTA
;
A
#
# COMPACT_ATOMS: atom_id res chain seq x y z
N MET A 1 -8.04 -0.12 16.52
CA MET A 1 -8.78 0.15 15.27
C MET A 1 -7.91 -0.33 14.12
N SER A 2 -8.45 -1.07 13.16
CA SER A 2 -7.71 -1.55 11.98
C SER A 2 -7.87 -0.57 10.81
N GLY A 3 -6.89 -0.56 9.91
CA GLY A 3 -7.01 0.06 8.60
C GLY A 3 -7.20 -0.99 7.51
N PHE A 4 -7.65 -0.55 6.34
CA PHE A 4 -8.06 -1.40 5.23
C PHE A 4 -7.46 -0.90 3.92
N VAL A 5 -6.92 -1.82 3.13
CA VAL A 5 -6.53 -1.58 1.73
C VAL A 5 -7.27 -2.58 0.86
N ARG A 6 -8.10 -2.10 -0.07
CA ARG A 6 -8.93 -2.96 -0.91
C ARG A 6 -8.24 -3.29 -2.21
N PHE A 7 -8.20 -4.57 -2.53
CA PHE A 7 -7.81 -5.10 -3.82
C PHE A 7 -8.97 -5.88 -4.43
N ILE A 8 -8.88 -6.26 -5.70
CA ILE A 8 -9.94 -7.04 -6.35
C ILE A 8 -10.07 -8.44 -5.73
N GLU A 9 -8.93 -9.03 -5.37
CA GLU A 9 -8.89 -10.39 -4.82
C GLU A 9 -9.38 -10.45 -3.38
N ASP A 10 -8.96 -9.52 -2.52
CA ASP A 10 -9.37 -9.44 -1.11
C ASP A 10 -9.01 -8.07 -0.49
N ASP A 11 -9.49 -7.84 0.73
CA ASP A 11 -9.15 -6.69 1.56
C ASP A 11 -7.96 -7.03 2.47
N TRP A 12 -6.91 -6.22 2.43
CA TRP A 12 -5.85 -6.24 3.43
C TRP A 12 -6.30 -5.47 4.68
N SER A 13 -6.39 -6.15 5.83
CA SER A 13 -6.87 -5.55 7.09
C SER A 13 -5.89 -5.76 8.23
N TRP A 14 -5.22 -4.68 8.65
CA TRP A 14 -4.19 -4.73 9.71
C TRP A 14 -4.29 -3.54 10.67
N SER A 15 -3.39 -3.49 11.66
CA SER A 15 -3.39 -2.41 12.65
C SER A 15 -3.27 -1.03 12.01
N SER A 16 -3.90 -0.02 12.62
CA SER A 16 -3.79 1.37 12.16
C SER A 16 -2.34 1.86 12.06
N SER A 17 -1.44 1.35 12.90
CA SER A 17 -0.01 1.66 12.83
C SER A 17 0.66 1.14 11.56
N MET A 18 0.28 -0.06 11.10
CA MET A 18 0.79 -0.60 9.84
C MET A 18 0.22 0.15 8.63
N THR A 19 -1.07 0.46 8.65
CA THR A 19 -1.69 1.28 7.61
C THR A 19 -1.05 2.66 7.54
N ARG A 20 -0.75 3.26 8.69
CA ARG A 20 -0.07 4.55 8.75
C ARG A 20 1.33 4.49 8.15
N LEU A 21 2.12 3.48 8.51
CA LEU A 21 3.46 3.26 7.96
C LEU A 21 3.41 3.08 6.44
N LEU A 22 2.42 2.35 5.92
CA LEU A 22 2.19 2.25 4.48
C LEU A 22 1.91 3.61 3.84
N PHE A 23 1.06 4.43 4.45
CA PHE A 23 0.73 5.77 3.93
C PHE A 23 1.92 6.72 3.99
N ASP A 24 2.70 6.70 5.08
CA ASP A 24 3.91 7.51 5.18
C ASP A 24 4.90 7.13 4.07
N PHE A 25 5.13 5.84 3.84
CA PHE A 25 5.93 5.35 2.71
C PHE A 25 5.39 5.85 1.36
N LEU A 26 4.08 5.71 1.11
CA LEU A 26 3.47 6.09 -0.16
C LEU A 26 3.60 7.60 -0.43
N VAL A 27 3.44 8.44 0.59
CA VAL A 27 3.63 9.90 0.42
C VAL A 27 5.08 10.23 0.07
N ASP A 28 6.04 9.55 0.71
CA ASP A 28 7.46 9.80 0.47
C ASP A 28 7.92 9.29 -0.90
N GLN A 29 7.34 8.19 -1.38
CA GLN A 29 7.78 7.51 -2.61
C GLN A 29 7.05 7.98 -3.87
N LEU A 30 5.78 8.36 -3.77
CA LEU A 30 4.99 8.76 -4.94
C LEU A 30 5.46 10.11 -5.50
N PRO A 31 5.49 10.26 -6.84
CA PRO A 31 5.77 11.55 -7.45
C PRO A 31 4.69 12.58 -7.09
N GLU A 32 5.03 13.87 -7.15
CA GLU A 32 4.05 14.94 -6.99
C GLU A 32 2.91 14.79 -8.00
N GLY A 33 1.67 14.89 -7.50
CA GLY A 33 0.48 14.74 -8.33
C GLY A 33 -0.72 14.19 -7.56
N HIS A 34 -1.73 13.76 -8.33
CA HIS A 34 -3.02 13.34 -7.80
C HIS A 34 -2.90 12.13 -6.84
N ALA A 35 -2.14 11.10 -7.21
CA ALA A 35 -1.97 9.90 -6.37
C ALA A 35 -1.36 10.22 -5.00
N ARG A 36 -0.28 11.03 -4.97
CA ARG A 36 0.35 11.47 -3.73
C ARG A 36 -0.61 12.32 -2.89
N SER A 37 -1.26 13.32 -3.51
CA SER A 37 -2.21 14.21 -2.81
C SER A 37 -3.37 13.43 -2.19
N TYR A 38 -3.85 12.40 -2.89
CA TYR A 38 -4.90 11.51 -2.38
C TYR A 38 -4.44 10.74 -1.12
N ILE A 39 -3.24 10.16 -1.14
CA ILE A 39 -2.70 9.49 0.05
C ILE A 39 -2.44 10.47 1.20
N GLU A 40 -1.91 11.67 0.91
CA GLU A 40 -1.73 12.73 1.91
C GLU A 40 -3.06 13.10 2.57
N GLU A 41 -4.14 13.25 1.80
CA GLU A 41 -5.47 13.56 2.33
C GLU A 41 -5.99 12.45 3.24
N LEU A 42 -5.89 11.17 2.83
CA LEU A 42 -6.32 10.04 3.66
C LEU A 42 -5.53 10.00 4.97
N ARG A 43 -4.21 10.18 4.86
CA ARG A 43 -3.27 10.16 5.97
C ARG A 43 -3.55 11.30 6.96
N ASP A 44 -3.70 12.53 6.47
CA ASP A 44 -3.82 13.71 7.32
C ASP A 44 -5.21 13.81 7.98
N ASN A 45 -6.24 13.26 7.32
CA ASN A 45 -7.59 13.14 7.89
C ASN A 45 -7.82 11.85 8.71
N ASN A 46 -6.78 11.04 8.92
CA ASN A 46 -6.86 9.74 9.62
C ASN A 46 -7.88 8.75 9.02
N VAL A 47 -8.12 8.84 7.71
CA VAL A 47 -8.95 7.90 6.96
C VAL A 47 -8.10 6.67 6.62
N MET A 48 -8.18 5.64 7.45
CA MET A 48 -7.39 4.40 7.31
C MET A 48 -7.99 3.43 6.29
N MET A 49 -8.50 3.94 5.16
CA MET A 49 -9.12 3.13 4.11
C MET A 49 -8.61 3.61 2.75
N LEU A 50 -7.99 2.70 2.00
CA LEU A 50 -7.47 2.94 0.66
C LEU A 50 -8.09 1.91 -0.31
N ASP A 51 -8.64 2.37 -1.43
CA ASP A 51 -9.22 1.49 -2.45
C ASP A 51 -8.34 1.47 -3.70
N LEU A 52 -7.76 0.31 -4.01
CA LEU A 52 -6.82 0.11 -5.12
C LEU A 52 -7.40 -0.78 -6.23
N ARG A 53 -8.72 -1.03 -6.21
CA ARG A 53 -9.38 -1.88 -7.20
C ARG A 53 -9.47 -1.26 -8.58
N ASP A 54 -9.49 0.06 -8.66
CA ASP A 54 -9.54 0.80 -9.91
C ASP A 54 -8.16 0.74 -10.62
N PRO A 55 -8.08 0.30 -11.89
CA PRO A 55 -6.82 0.24 -12.62
C PRO A 55 -6.07 1.57 -12.74
N SER A 56 -6.74 2.71 -12.63
CA SER A 56 -6.09 4.03 -12.59
C SER A 56 -5.21 4.25 -11.36
N GLN A 57 -5.37 3.41 -10.32
CA GLN A 57 -4.56 3.42 -9.10
C GLN A 57 -3.26 2.63 -9.23
N ASP A 58 -2.93 2.11 -10.43
CA ASP A 58 -1.76 1.23 -10.61
C ASP A 58 -0.44 1.87 -10.21
N LEU A 59 -0.32 3.20 -10.28
CA LEU A 59 0.87 3.91 -9.78
C LEU A 59 1.12 3.65 -8.28
N ILE A 60 0.05 3.61 -7.48
CA ILE A 60 0.12 3.33 -6.05
C ILE A 60 0.42 1.84 -5.83
N VAL A 61 -0.24 0.97 -6.60
CA VAL A 61 -0.02 -0.49 -6.53
C VAL A 61 1.43 -0.84 -6.89
N ALA A 62 1.98 -0.25 -7.95
CA ALA A 62 3.35 -0.44 -8.39
C ALA A 62 4.34 0.01 -7.32
N ALA A 63 4.13 1.17 -6.67
CA ALA A 63 4.97 1.59 -5.55
C ALA A 63 4.98 0.56 -4.39
N ILE A 64 3.82 -0.05 -4.09
CA ILE A 64 3.73 -1.13 -3.08
C ILE A 64 4.51 -2.37 -3.52
N VAL A 65 4.44 -2.75 -4.80
CA VAL A 65 5.10 -3.96 -5.30
C VAL A 65 6.62 -3.77 -5.44
N ASP A 66 7.05 -2.65 -6.03
CA ASP A 66 8.42 -2.47 -6.50
C ASP A 66 9.34 -1.81 -5.46
N ASP A 67 8.80 -0.90 -4.65
CA ASP A 67 9.60 -0.05 -3.77
C ASP A 67 9.41 -0.36 -2.28
N PHE A 68 8.21 -0.80 -1.89
CA PHE A 68 7.93 -1.10 -0.48
C PHE A 68 8.83 -2.19 0.10
N PRO A 69 9.17 -3.29 -0.61
CA PRO A 69 10.09 -4.29 -0.07
C PRO A 69 11.45 -3.70 0.33
N ARG A 70 12.00 -2.79 -0.50
CA ARG A 70 13.26 -2.09 -0.22
C ARG A 70 13.14 -1.14 0.96
N TYR A 71 12.01 -0.44 1.08
CA TYR A 71 11.72 0.39 2.24
C TYR A 71 11.70 -0.42 3.55
N LEU A 72 11.10 -1.62 3.53
CA LEU A 72 11.07 -2.52 4.69
C LEU A 72 12.46 -3.05 5.07
N GLU A 73 13.40 -3.17 4.13
CA GLU A 73 14.79 -3.56 4.44
C GLU A 73 15.52 -2.53 5.31
N GLY A 74 15.14 -1.26 5.22
CA GLY A 74 15.70 -0.18 6.05
C GLY A 74 15.14 -0.11 7.48
N MET A 75 14.13 -0.92 7.82
CA MET A 75 13.53 -0.92 9.16
C MET A 75 14.34 -1.71 10.18
N ASP A 76 14.14 -1.36 11.46
CA ASP A 76 14.59 -2.16 12.58
C ASP A 76 14.15 -3.62 12.42
N SER A 77 15.07 -4.56 12.64
CA SER A 77 14.83 -5.98 12.35
C SER A 77 13.73 -6.58 13.22
N ASN A 78 13.61 -6.15 14.49
CA ASN A 78 12.59 -6.66 15.41
C ASN A 78 11.22 -6.12 15.01
N LEU A 79 11.14 -4.83 14.68
CA LEU A 79 9.92 -4.23 14.16
C LEU A 79 9.48 -4.94 12.86
N ARG A 80 10.40 -5.10 11.89
CA ARG A 80 10.13 -5.78 10.63
C ARG A 80 9.61 -7.20 10.83
N MET A 81 10.22 -7.99 11.73
CA MET A 81 9.76 -9.35 12.04
C MET A 81 8.35 -9.35 12.63
N SER A 82 8.03 -8.41 13.53
CA SER A 82 6.70 -8.34 14.14
C SER A 82 5.59 -8.01 13.13
N LEU A 83 5.92 -7.30 12.05
CA LEU A 83 4.99 -6.83 11.03
C LEU A 83 5.00 -7.70 9.76
N GLN A 84 5.92 -8.66 9.68
CA GLN A 84 6.16 -9.50 8.50
C GLN A 84 4.90 -10.19 7.97
N PRO A 85 4.01 -10.79 8.80
CA PRO A 85 2.81 -11.45 8.29
C PRO A 85 1.92 -10.50 7.49
N GLY A 86 1.71 -9.29 8.00
CA GLY A 86 0.87 -8.30 7.32
C GLY A 86 1.50 -7.75 6.05
N PHE A 87 2.81 -7.48 6.03
CA PHE A 87 3.47 -7.04 4.81
C PHE A 87 3.54 -8.14 3.73
N THR A 88 3.69 -9.40 4.14
CA THR A 88 3.66 -10.53 3.22
C THR A 88 2.29 -10.64 2.52
N GLU A 89 1.21 -10.49 3.28
CA GLU A 89 -0.14 -10.46 2.73
C GLU A 89 -0.38 -9.26 1.81
N LEU A 90 0.03 -8.05 2.24
CA LEU A 90 -0.09 -6.83 1.43
C LEU A 90 0.59 -7.00 0.07
N LEU A 91 1.83 -7.48 0.07
CA LEU A 91 2.61 -7.67 -1.15
C LEU A 91 1.97 -8.72 -2.06
N LYS A 92 1.42 -9.80 -1.50
CA LYS A 92 0.69 -10.81 -2.28
C LYS A 92 -0.50 -10.18 -3.02
N LEU A 93 -1.35 -9.44 -2.30
CA LEU A 93 -2.54 -8.81 -2.85
C LEU A 93 -2.18 -7.73 -3.88
N ALA A 94 -1.21 -6.87 -3.57
CA ALA A 94 -0.73 -5.84 -4.48
C ALA A 94 -0.14 -6.41 -5.78
N ASN A 95 0.65 -7.49 -5.69
CA ASN A 95 1.16 -8.18 -6.89
C ASN A 95 0.03 -8.73 -7.76
N SER A 96 -1.03 -9.25 -7.15
CA SER A 96 -2.20 -9.77 -7.87
C SER A 96 -2.94 -8.64 -8.59
N GLN A 97 -3.19 -7.54 -7.88
CA GLN A 97 -3.81 -6.34 -8.45
C GLN A 97 -2.97 -5.74 -9.58
N HIS A 98 -1.65 -5.66 -9.42
CA HIS A 98 -0.76 -5.10 -10.44
C HIS A 98 -0.84 -5.90 -11.75
N ARG A 99 -0.77 -7.23 -11.67
CA ARG A 99 -0.95 -8.10 -12.84
C ARG A 99 -2.33 -7.92 -13.49
N HIS A 100 -3.38 -7.73 -12.69
CA HIS A 100 -4.72 -7.47 -13.20
C HIS A 100 -4.79 -6.12 -13.96
N ASN A 101 -4.21 -5.07 -13.39
CA ASN A 101 -4.17 -3.75 -14.01
C ASN A 101 -3.42 -3.79 -15.35
N GLN A 102 -2.24 -4.43 -15.38
CA GLN A 102 -1.44 -4.60 -16.60
C GLN A 102 -2.21 -5.37 -17.71
N ALA A 103 -2.96 -6.41 -17.35
CA ALA A 103 -3.76 -7.17 -18.29
C ALA A 103 -4.99 -6.41 -18.82
N THR A 104 -5.45 -5.39 -18.10
CA THR A 104 -6.60 -4.56 -18.48
C THR A 104 -6.19 -3.38 -19.39
N THR A 105 -4.93 -2.94 -19.27
CA THR A 105 -4.36 -1.83 -20.07
C THR A 105 -3.67 -2.27 -21.37
N ALA A 106 -3.47 -3.58 -21.56
CA ALA A 106 -2.84 -4.18 -22.74
C ALA A 106 -3.88 -4.46 -23.86
#